data_AF-A0A9E3XCH0-F1
#
_entry.id   AF-A0A9E3XCH0-F1
#
_cell.length_a   1.000
_cell.length_b   1.000
_cell.length_c   1.000
_cell.angle_alpha   90.00
_cell.angle_beta   90.00
_cell.angle_gamma   90.00
#
_symmetry.space_group_name_H-M   'P 1'
#
loop_
_entity.id
_entity.type
_entity.pdbx_description
1 polymer ?
#
loop_
_entity_poly.entity_id
_entity_poly.type
_entity_poly.pdbx_seq_one_letter_code
_entity_poly.pdbx_strand_id
1 'polypeptide(L)'
;MKQMFSRSLLVLTLLGLLSNCTRYNAAPAASEPEDNARIEKSIASFLMALQREQNDPLVESAMFHVLKLKCCYPQYDYSKVSRQMDVLALNAPNPTIRYQAYLAGMFLREPTWQARIEPRQFQDSRVFFAGLNEVLQENLLGDAGQ
;
A
#
# COMPACT_ATOMS: atom_id res chain seq x y z
N MET A 1 -12.74 26.00 -52.38
CA MET A 1 -11.64 25.06 -52.04
C MET A 1 -11.18 25.26 -50.58
N LYS A 2 -12.06 25.08 -49.57
CA LYS A 2 -11.74 25.33 -48.14
C LYS A 2 -12.68 24.58 -47.18
N GLN A 3 -12.97 23.30 -47.38
CA GLN A 3 -13.74 22.52 -46.38
C GLN A 3 -13.49 21.01 -46.52
N MET A 4 -12.33 20.48 -46.15
CA MET A 4 -12.19 19.02 -45.95
C MET A 4 -11.22 18.57 -44.84
N PHE A 5 -10.44 19.46 -44.19
CA PHE A 5 -9.38 19.02 -43.27
C PHE A 5 -9.75 18.95 -41.77
N SER A 6 -10.97 19.35 -41.37
CA SER A 6 -11.28 19.52 -39.94
C SER A 6 -11.84 18.29 -39.22
N ARG A 7 -12.19 17.21 -39.94
CA ARG A 7 -12.85 16.03 -39.33
C ARG A 7 -11.91 14.87 -38.99
N SER A 8 -10.75 14.77 -39.63
CA SER A 8 -9.79 13.68 -39.36
C SER A 8 -8.94 13.89 -38.10
N LEU A 9 -8.79 15.13 -37.63
CA LEU A 9 -7.97 15.42 -36.43
C LEU A 9 -8.69 15.08 -35.12
N LEU A 10 -10.03 15.04 -35.13
CA LEU A 10 -10.85 14.80 -33.92
C LEU A 10 -10.99 13.31 -33.59
N VAL A 11 -10.77 12.41 -34.56
CA VAL A 11 -10.85 10.95 -34.36
C VAL A 11 -9.55 10.39 -33.73
N LEU A 12 -8.40 11.03 -34.00
CA LEU A 12 -7.10 10.59 -33.49
C LEU A 12 -6.86 10.92 -32.01
N THR A 13 -7.51 11.94 -31.45
CA THR A 13 -7.40 12.27 -30.02
C THR A 13 -8.31 11.42 -29.12
N LEU A 14 -9.40 10.86 -29.66
CA LEU A 14 -10.29 9.96 -28.91
C LEU A 14 -9.72 8.54 -28.74
N LEU A 15 -8.88 8.07 -29.68
CA LEU A 15 -8.18 6.78 -29.55
C LEU A 15 -7.00 6.80 -28.57
N GLY A 16 -6.40 7.97 -28.31
CA GLY A 16 -5.32 8.12 -27.33
C GLY A 16 -5.79 8.03 -25.87
N LEU A 17 -7.05 8.38 -25.59
CA LEU A 17 -7.61 8.33 -24.24
C LEU A 17 -8.14 6.95 -23.83
N LEU A 18 -8.46 6.07 -24.78
CA LEU A 18 -8.90 4.70 -24.47
C LEU A 18 -7.74 3.73 -24.23
N SER A 19 -6.52 4.04 -24.68
CA SER A 19 -5.35 3.19 -24.46
C SER A 19 -4.75 3.31 -23.05
N ASN A 20 -5.19 4.27 -22.23
CA ASN A 20 -4.67 4.45 -20.87
C ASN A 20 -5.53 3.82 -19.77
N CYS A 21 -6.69 3.24 -20.12
CA CYS A 21 -7.58 2.62 -19.14
C CYS A 21 -7.44 1.09 -19.03
N THR A 22 -6.62 0.44 -19.85
CA THR A 22 -6.49 -1.04 -19.85
C THR A 22 -5.26 -1.56 -19.07
N ARG A 23 -4.51 -0.69 -18.38
CA ARG A 23 -3.36 -1.12 -17.54
C ARG A 23 -3.71 -1.44 -16.09
N TYR A 24 -4.95 -1.24 -15.65
CA TYR A 24 -5.42 -1.68 -14.33
C TYR A 24 -6.36 -2.87 -14.50
N ASN A 25 -6.04 -3.97 -13.81
CA ASN A 25 -6.79 -5.24 -13.74
C ASN A 25 -6.46 -6.27 -14.82
N ALA A 26 -5.18 -6.58 -15.02
CA ALA A 26 -4.86 -8.00 -15.08
C ALA A 26 -5.06 -8.54 -13.66
N ALA A 27 -6.27 -9.02 -13.36
CA ALA A 27 -6.48 -9.85 -12.19
C ALA A 27 -5.41 -10.95 -12.25
N PRO A 28 -4.58 -11.12 -11.21
CA PRO A 28 -3.55 -12.14 -11.24
C PRO A 28 -4.25 -13.46 -11.56
N ALA A 29 -3.79 -14.12 -12.63
CA ALA A 29 -4.21 -15.47 -12.99
C ALA A 29 -4.25 -16.29 -11.69
N ALA A 30 -5.38 -16.98 -11.44
CA ALA A 30 -5.65 -17.70 -10.20
C ALA A 30 -4.36 -18.33 -9.66
N SER A 31 -3.80 -17.75 -8.60
CA SER A 31 -2.53 -18.20 -8.04
C SER A 31 -2.69 -19.65 -7.65
N GLU A 32 -1.68 -20.47 -7.98
CA GLU A 32 -1.72 -21.90 -7.69
C GLU A 32 -2.01 -22.10 -6.18
N PRO A 33 -2.77 -23.14 -5.79
CA PRO A 33 -3.16 -23.35 -4.39
C PRO A 33 -1.97 -23.40 -3.42
N GLU A 34 -0.78 -23.77 -3.89
CA GLU A 34 0.47 -23.74 -3.12
C GLU A 34 0.91 -22.31 -2.75
N ASP A 35 0.77 -21.36 -3.67
CA ASP A 35 1.09 -19.95 -3.41
C ASP A 35 0.17 -19.38 -2.33
N ASN A 36 -1.12 -19.74 -2.35
CA ASN A 36 -2.08 -19.23 -1.38
C ASN A 36 -1.74 -19.64 0.05
N ALA A 37 -1.44 -20.92 0.27
CA ALA A 37 -1.02 -21.43 1.57
C ALA A 37 0.27 -20.76 2.06
N ARG A 38 1.20 -20.46 1.14
CA ARG A 38 2.45 -19.77 1.46
C ARG A 38 2.20 -18.33 1.91
N ILE A 39 1.35 -17.58 1.21
CA ILE A 39 1.04 -16.18 1.56
C ILE A 39 0.34 -16.11 2.92
N GLU A 40 -0.66 -16.96 3.17
CA GLU A 40 -1.34 -17.01 4.48
C GLU A 40 -0.38 -17.35 5.62
N LYS A 41 0.52 -18.32 5.40
CA LYS A 41 1.56 -18.66 6.36
C LYS A 41 2.51 -17.49 6.64
N SER A 42 2.87 -16.72 5.61
CA SER A 42 3.67 -15.50 5.78
C SER A 42 2.93 -14.44 6.60
N ILE A 43 1.65 -14.19 6.33
CA ILE A 43 0.81 -13.25 7.13
C ILE A 43 0.77 -13.69 8.59
N ALA A 44 0.51 -14.97 8.86
CA ALA A 44 0.50 -15.51 10.21
C ALA A 44 1.85 -15.35 10.93
N SER A 45 2.96 -15.55 10.19
CA SER A 45 4.31 -15.40 10.72
C SER A 45 4.62 -13.95 11.11
N PHE A 46 4.25 -12.99 10.27
CA PHE A 46 4.40 -11.57 10.59
C PHE A 46 3.49 -11.15 11.75
N LEU A 47 2.25 -11.65 11.81
CA LEU A 47 1.36 -11.38 12.94
C LEU A 47 1.98 -11.86 14.27
N MET A 48 2.57 -13.05 14.30
CA MET A 48 3.28 -13.54 15.49
C MET A 48 4.48 -12.65 15.86
N ALA A 49 5.21 -12.13 14.87
CA ALA A 49 6.32 -11.22 15.12
C ALA A 49 5.84 -9.86 15.69
N LEU A 50 4.74 -9.32 15.19
CA LEU A 50 4.13 -8.08 15.69
C LEU A 50 3.60 -8.18 17.12
N GLN A 51 3.31 -9.39 17.61
CA GLN A 51 2.89 -9.63 18.99
C GLN A 51 4.07 -9.68 19.98
N ARG A 52 5.32 -9.64 19.50
CA ARG A 52 6.53 -9.64 20.34
C ARG A 52 7.03 -8.22 20.59
N GLU A 53 6.29 -7.47 21.39
CA GLU A 53 6.52 -6.04 21.69
C GLU A 53 7.89 -5.71 22.29
N GLN A 54 8.64 -6.71 22.77
CA GLN A 54 9.95 -6.52 23.42
C GLN A 54 11.12 -6.45 22.43
N ASN A 55 10.88 -6.67 21.14
CA ASN A 55 11.93 -6.71 20.12
C ASN A 55 11.61 -5.73 18.99
N ASP A 56 11.93 -4.45 19.20
CA ASP A 56 11.64 -3.37 18.26
C ASP A 56 12.15 -3.64 16.83
N PRO A 57 13.40 -4.11 16.61
CA PRO A 57 13.87 -4.42 15.25
C PRO A 57 13.05 -5.50 14.54
N LEU A 58 12.59 -6.51 15.28
CA LEU A 58 11.74 -7.57 14.74
C LEU A 58 10.35 -7.02 14.39
N VAL A 59 9.77 -6.19 15.26
CA VAL A 59 8.47 -5.56 15.04
C VAL A 59 8.52 -4.63 13.83
N GLU A 60 9.53 -3.76 13.74
CA GLU A 60 9.73 -2.86 12.60
C GLU A 60 9.85 -3.64 11.27
N SER A 61 10.68 -4.68 11.25
CA SER A 61 10.83 -5.55 10.07
C SER A 61 9.51 -6.22 9.69
N ALA A 62 8.78 -6.77 10.66
CA ALA A 62 7.49 -7.40 10.42
C ALA A 62 6.45 -6.42 9.88
N MET A 63 6.39 -5.19 10.40
CA MET A 63 5.53 -4.13 9.88
C MET A 63 5.85 -3.83 8.42
N PHE A 64 7.13 -3.58 8.11
CA PHE A 64 7.54 -3.28 6.74
C PHE A 64 7.19 -4.42 5.77
N HIS A 65 7.52 -5.66 6.11
CA HIS A 65 7.29 -6.78 5.20
C HIS A 65 5.82 -7.13 5.00
N VAL A 66 4.95 -6.97 6.01
CA VAL A 66 3.52 -7.24 5.84
C VAL A 66 2.85 -6.19 4.95
N LEU A 67 3.30 -4.93 4.99
CA LEU A 67 2.80 -3.88 4.08
C LEU A 67 3.25 -4.12 2.63
N LYS A 68 4.51 -4.56 2.42
CA LYS A 68 4.96 -5.04 1.11
C LYS A 68 4.11 -6.19 0.60
N LEU A 69 3.78 -7.13 1.49
CA LEU A 69 2.95 -8.27 1.15
C LEU A 69 1.54 -7.83 0.73
N LYS A 70 0.91 -6.89 1.46
CA LYS A 70 -0.40 -6.33 1.12
C LYS A 70 -0.44 -5.74 -0.29
N CYS A 71 0.59 -5.02 -0.70
CA CYS A 71 0.64 -4.45 -2.04
C CYS A 71 0.83 -5.49 -3.14
N CYS A 72 1.54 -6.59 -2.86
CA CYS A 72 1.67 -7.68 -3.81
C CYS A 72 0.42 -8.56 -3.87
N TYR A 73 -0.30 -8.69 -2.75
CA TYR A 73 -1.41 -9.63 -2.59
C TYR A 73 -2.60 -8.95 -1.85
N PRO A 74 -3.22 -7.92 -2.45
CA PRO A 74 -4.24 -7.12 -1.79
C PRO A 74 -5.52 -7.89 -1.46
N GLN A 75 -5.76 -9.03 -2.13
CA GLN A 75 -6.94 -9.88 -1.95
C GLN A 75 -6.99 -10.64 -0.63
N TYR A 76 -5.86 -10.76 0.08
CA TYR A 76 -5.83 -11.48 1.37
C TYR A 76 -6.39 -10.64 2.50
N ASP A 77 -6.83 -11.31 3.57
CA ASP A 77 -7.31 -10.65 4.77
C ASP A 77 -6.16 -10.22 5.68
N TYR A 78 -6.07 -8.92 5.93
CA TYR A 78 -5.10 -8.30 6.84
C TYR A 78 -5.78 -7.70 8.08
N SER A 79 -7.04 -8.02 8.35
CA SER A 79 -7.82 -7.46 9.46
C SER A 79 -7.15 -7.67 10.82
N LYS A 80 -6.62 -8.87 11.07
CA LYS A 80 -5.87 -9.19 12.31
C LYS A 80 -4.58 -8.40 12.42
N VAL A 81 -3.87 -8.23 11.30
CA VAL A 81 -2.64 -7.42 11.25
C VAL A 81 -2.97 -5.96 11.53
N SER A 82 -4.01 -5.41 10.90
CA SER A 82 -4.47 -4.03 11.12
C SER A 82 -4.84 -3.80 12.58
N ARG A 83 -5.60 -4.71 13.21
CA ARG A 83 -5.88 -4.64 14.65
C ARG A 83 -4.62 -4.64 15.51
N GLN A 84 -3.65 -5.49 15.17
CA GLN A 84 -2.38 -5.53 15.90
C GLN A 84 -1.58 -4.24 15.73
N MET A 85 -1.63 -3.60 14.55
CA MET A 85 -1.03 -2.27 14.35
C MET A 85 -1.69 -1.23 15.26
N ASP A 86 -3.02 -1.25 15.42
CA ASP A 86 -3.71 -0.33 16.32
C ASP A 86 -3.31 -0.56 17.79
N VAL A 87 -3.14 -1.82 18.20
CA VAL A 87 -2.63 -2.17 19.54
C VAL A 87 -1.21 -1.63 19.75
N LEU A 88 -0.32 -1.84 18.78
CA LEU A 88 1.06 -1.33 18.84
C LEU A 88 1.10 0.20 18.84
N ALA A 89 0.25 0.86 18.05
CA ALA A 89 0.17 2.32 17.99
C ALA A 89 -0.19 2.94 19.34
N LEU A 90 -1.02 2.27 20.13
CA LEU A 90 -1.45 2.73 21.44
C LEU A 90 -0.51 2.31 22.57
N ASN A 91 -0.01 1.07 22.53
CA ASN A 91 0.58 0.43 23.72
C ASN A 91 2.08 0.15 23.60
N ALA A 92 2.69 0.21 22.41
CA ALA A 92 4.10 -0.14 22.28
C ALA A 92 4.97 0.78 23.15
N PRO A 93 5.98 0.27 23.87
CA PRO A 93 6.81 1.07 24.76
C PRO A 93 7.63 2.12 23.98
N ASN A 94 8.11 1.76 22.80
CA ASN A 94 8.91 2.62 21.95
C ASN A 94 8.02 3.60 21.14
N PRO A 95 8.20 4.94 21.28
CA PRO A 95 7.43 5.94 20.54
C PRO A 95 7.58 5.82 19.01
N THR A 96 8.75 5.42 18.52
CA THR A 96 8.99 5.21 17.08
C THR A 96 8.12 4.08 16.56
N ILE A 97 8.05 2.95 17.30
CA ILE A 97 7.18 1.83 16.94
C ILE A 97 5.71 2.24 16.98
N ARG A 98 5.28 3.00 18.00
CA ARG A 98 3.90 3.52 18.07
C ARG A 98 3.54 4.32 16.82
N TYR A 99 4.41 5.24 16.43
CA TYR A 99 4.17 6.10 15.28
C TYR A 99 4.20 5.33 13.95
N GLN A 100 5.17 4.44 13.76
CA GLN A 100 5.24 3.57 12.58
C GLN A 100 4.02 2.65 12.48
N ALA A 101 3.55 2.08 13.60
CA ALA A 101 2.35 1.25 13.65
C ALA A 101 1.09 2.05 13.30
N TYR A 102 0.99 3.31 13.75
CA TYR A 102 -0.07 4.22 13.33
C TYR A 102 -0.08 4.42 11.81
N LEU A 103 1.07 4.76 11.21
CA LEU A 103 1.20 4.92 9.76
C LEU A 103 0.87 3.63 9.00
N ALA A 104 1.35 2.48 9.49
CA ALA A 104 1.06 1.17 8.93
C ALA A 104 -0.45 0.85 8.98
N GLY A 105 -1.10 1.13 10.10
CA GLY A 105 -2.54 0.95 10.27
C GLY A 105 -3.35 1.82 9.30
N MET A 106 -2.95 3.09 9.13
CA MET A 106 -3.56 3.99 8.14
C MET A 106 -3.40 3.45 6.72
N PHE A 107 -2.19 3.04 6.34
CA PHE A 107 -1.93 2.45 5.02
C PHE A 107 -2.80 1.23 4.72
N LEU A 108 -2.97 0.33 5.68
CA LEU A 108 -3.78 -0.88 5.51
C LEU A 108 -5.26 -0.58 5.27
N ARG A 109 -5.76 0.54 5.82
CA ARG A 109 -7.17 0.93 5.72
C ARG A 109 -7.47 1.84 4.53
N GLU A 110 -6.51 2.69 4.13
CA GLU A 110 -6.72 3.72 3.11
C GLU A 110 -6.21 3.29 1.72
N PRO A 111 -7.09 2.93 0.77
CA PRO A 111 -6.67 2.50 -0.56
C PRO A 111 -5.94 3.61 -1.34
N THR A 112 -6.26 4.87 -1.06
CA THR A 112 -5.63 6.04 -1.70
C THR A 112 -4.15 6.13 -1.36
N TRP A 113 -3.73 5.72 -0.16
CA TRP A 113 -2.32 5.71 0.23
C TRP A 113 -1.57 4.59 -0.51
N GLN A 114 -2.23 3.44 -0.69
CA GLN A 114 -1.68 2.30 -1.42
C GLN A 114 -1.44 2.61 -2.90
N ALA A 115 -2.26 3.47 -3.50
CA ALA A 115 -2.07 3.93 -4.88
C ALA A 115 -0.89 4.91 -5.02
N ARG A 116 -0.50 5.59 -3.95
CA ARG A 116 0.57 6.61 -3.95
C ARG A 116 1.94 6.07 -3.59
N ILE A 117 1.99 4.95 -2.86
CA ILE A 117 3.23 4.35 -2.38
C ILE A 117 3.34 2.95 -2.95
N GLU A 118 4.41 2.70 -3.69
CA GLU A 118 4.77 1.35 -4.16
C GLU A 118 5.84 0.73 -3.25
N PRO A 119 5.51 -0.18 -2.32
CA PRO A 119 6.48 -0.73 -1.37
C PRO A 119 7.64 -1.50 -2.01
N ARG A 120 7.48 -1.91 -3.28
CA ARG A 120 8.52 -2.61 -4.05
C ARG A 120 9.72 -1.72 -4.34
N GLN A 121 9.54 -0.40 -4.37
CA GLN A 121 10.60 0.57 -4.61
C GLN A 121 11.50 0.77 -3.38
N PHE A 122 11.03 0.37 -2.20
CA PHE A 122 11.74 0.56 -0.94
C PHE A 122 12.47 -0.71 -0.52
N GLN A 123 13.78 -0.59 -0.31
CA GLN A 123 14.62 -1.65 0.24
C GLN A 123 14.68 -1.62 1.78
N ASP A 124 14.43 -0.45 2.36
CA ASP A 124 14.62 -0.16 3.78
C ASP A 124 13.32 0.35 4.43
N SER A 125 13.08 -0.07 5.68
CA SER A 125 11.90 0.30 6.45
C SER A 125 11.81 1.79 6.72
N ARG A 126 12.94 2.46 6.98
CA ARG A 126 12.97 3.89 7.34
C ARG A 126 12.54 4.74 6.16
N VAL A 127 13.08 4.46 4.97
CA VAL A 127 12.71 5.17 3.73
C VAL A 127 11.24 4.96 3.42
N PHE A 128 10.74 3.74 3.63
CA PHE A 128 9.32 3.42 3.44
C PHE A 128 8.40 4.20 4.39
N PHE A 129 8.72 4.24 5.70
CA PHE A 129 7.91 4.98 6.67
C PHE A 129 8.04 6.50 6.51
N ALA A 130 9.17 7.01 6.00
CA ALA A 130 9.30 8.40 5.61
C ALA A 130 8.30 8.76 4.49
N GLY A 131 8.22 7.92 3.44
CA GLY A 131 7.23 8.11 2.37
C GLY A 131 5.77 8.04 2.85
N LEU A 132 5.47 7.16 3.82
CA LEU A 132 4.14 7.15 4.45
C LEU A 132 3.82 8.43 5.20
N ASN A 133 4.80 8.99 5.91
CA ASN A 133 4.62 10.28 6.57
C ASN A 133 4.41 11.42 5.57
N GLU A 134 5.13 11.44 4.44
CA GLU A 134 4.91 12.43 3.38
C GLU A 134 3.48 12.38 2.85
N VAL A 135 2.95 11.18 2.56
CA VAL A 135 1.56 11.01 2.13
C VAL A 135 0.57 11.50 3.19
N LEU A 136 0.81 11.22 4.48
CA LEU A 136 -0.01 11.73 5.57
C LEU A 136 0.00 13.27 5.60
N GLN A 137 1.18 13.88 5.55
CA GLN A 137 1.33 15.33 5.60
C GLN A 137 0.63 16.02 4.43
N GLU A 138 0.79 15.48 3.22
CA GLU A 138 0.10 16.01 2.04
C GLU A 138 -1.42 15.89 2.15
N ASN A 139 -1.94 14.80 2.73
CA ASN A 139 -3.38 14.65 2.93
C ASN A 139 -3.91 15.62 4.01
N LEU A 140 -3.14 15.89 5.07
CA LEU A 140 -3.54 16.82 6.13
C LEU A 140 -3.48 18.28 5.68
N LEU A 141 -2.51 18.63 4.85
CA LEU A 141 -2.27 20.01 4.40
C LEU A 141 -3.01 20.34 3.10
N GLY A 142 -3.27 19.34 2.25
CA GLY A 142 -3.98 19.50 0.98
C GLY A 142 -5.46 19.90 1.16
N ASP A 143 -6.09 19.48 2.25
CA ASP A 143 -7.46 19.85 2.59
C ASP A 143 -7.58 21.27 3.19
N ALA A 144 -6.48 21.90 3.63
CA ALA A 144 -6.52 23.23 4.25
C ALA A 144 -6.60 24.39 3.23
N GLY A 145 -6.55 24.10 1.92
CA GLY A 145 -6.45 25.08 0.85
C GLY A 145 -7.61 25.11 -0.15
N GLN A 146 -8.73 24.43 0.12
CA GLN A 146 -9.94 24.43 -0.71
C GLN A 146 -11.13 25.09 -0.02
#